data_AF-A0A4C1ZQ75-F1
#
_entry.id   AF-A0A4C1ZQ75-F1
#
_cell.length_a   1.000
_cell.length_b   1.000
_cell.length_c   1.000
_cell.angle_alpha   90.00
_cell.angle_beta   90.00
_cell.angle_gamma   90.00
#
_symmetry.space_group_name_H-M   'P 1'
#
loop_
_entity.id
_entity.type
_entity.pdbx_description
1 polymer ?
#
loop_
_entity_poly.entity_id
_entity_poly.type
_entity_poly.pdbx_seq_one_letter_code
_entity_poly.pdbx_strand_id
1 'polypeptide(L)'
;MVALQRAIRRGKKGKDGLVNVFSVSRSALELLTDPKTYHPLGHEARRDIFDIVAGGRAVRLFWNGEPEWQERYAEGSTGKITKCFFPRVEQAYRVLRKIEMTPQMAQTLTGHGRFAQYLHRFKLKNSPYCACDPAKIQNVLHVLEECPMFLRERVALETEIGVIVGKREFSTIIDDDKKKEKSFSGFVKRLLKEPQNYLELKVDL
;
A
#
# COMPACT_ATOMS: atom_id res chain seq x y z
N MET A 1 -9.22 -18.18 -1.36
CA MET A 1 -10.36 -19.10 -1.61
C MET A 1 -10.25 -20.42 -0.84
N VAL A 2 -9.14 -21.17 -0.92
CA VAL A 2 -8.97 -22.49 -0.23
C VAL A 2 -9.32 -22.44 1.27
N ALA A 3 -8.79 -21.47 2.02
CA ALA A 3 -9.06 -21.35 3.45
C ALA A 3 -10.55 -21.11 3.75
N LEU A 4 -11.20 -20.25 2.96
CA LEU A 4 -12.62 -19.93 3.08
C LEU A 4 -13.50 -21.17 2.82
N GLN A 5 -13.21 -21.88 1.73
CA GLN A 5 -13.89 -23.13 1.37
C GLN A 5 -13.74 -24.19 2.48
N ARG A 6 -12.53 -24.37 3.04
CA ARG A 6 -12.29 -25.31 4.14
C ARG A 6 -13.03 -24.92 5.42
N ALA A 7 -13.09 -23.64 5.75
CA ALA A 7 -13.82 -23.14 6.91
C ALA A 7 -15.32 -23.43 6.78
N ILE A 8 -15.91 -23.16 5.62
CA ILE A 8 -17.31 -23.48 5.31
C ILE A 8 -17.56 -24.99 5.41
N ARG A 9 -16.71 -25.81 4.79
CA ARG A 9 -16.82 -27.29 4.87
C ARG A 9 -16.73 -27.79 6.30
N ARG A 10 -15.92 -27.17 7.15
CA ARG A 10 -15.83 -27.51 8.58
C ARG A 10 -17.11 -27.11 9.31
N GLY A 11 -17.64 -25.92 9.07
CA GLY A 11 -18.92 -25.46 9.62
C GLY A 11 -20.10 -26.37 9.23
N LYS A 12 -20.12 -26.86 7.99
CA LYS A 12 -21.11 -27.84 7.52
C LYS A 12 -21.17 -29.09 8.40
N LYS A 13 -20.03 -29.60 8.83
CA LYS A 13 -19.92 -30.79 9.71
C LYS A 13 -20.33 -30.52 11.16
N GLY A 14 -20.44 -29.25 11.56
CA GLY A 14 -20.91 -28.86 12.90
C GLY A 14 -22.42 -29.11 13.07
N LYS A 15 -22.87 -29.07 14.32
CA LYS A 15 -24.30 -29.21 14.69
C LYS A 15 -24.96 -27.88 15.03
N ASP A 16 -24.18 -26.81 15.15
CA ASP A 16 -24.68 -25.49 15.55
C ASP A 16 -25.68 -24.96 14.53
N GLY A 17 -26.77 -24.36 15.02
CA GLY A 17 -27.80 -23.75 14.18
C GLY A 17 -27.31 -22.54 13.38
N LEU A 18 -26.15 -21.98 13.75
CA LEU A 18 -25.53 -20.84 13.10
C LEU A 18 -24.04 -21.11 12.86
N VAL A 19 -23.59 -20.93 11.62
CA VAL A 19 -22.20 -21.01 11.20
C VAL A 19 -21.68 -19.61 10.86
N ASN A 20 -20.77 -19.08 11.67
CA ASN A 20 -20.10 -17.81 11.40
C ASN A 20 -18.75 -18.06 10.71
N VAL A 21 -18.52 -17.45 9.56
CA VAL A 21 -17.28 -17.57 8.80
C VAL A 21 -16.67 -16.19 8.59
N PHE A 22 -15.47 -16.01 9.10
CA PHE A 22 -14.73 -14.76 9.02
C PHE A 22 -13.67 -14.85 7.91
N SER A 23 -13.62 -13.86 7.02
CA SER A 23 -12.63 -13.79 5.95
C SER A 23 -12.00 -12.40 5.86
N VAL A 24 -10.69 -12.36 5.62
CA VAL A 24 -9.95 -11.13 5.31
C VAL A 24 -9.94 -10.80 3.81
N SER A 25 -10.47 -11.68 2.96
CA SER A 25 -10.46 -11.51 1.50
C SER A 25 -11.85 -11.12 0.99
N ARG A 26 -12.03 -9.82 0.73
CA ARG A 26 -13.27 -9.27 0.14
C ARG A 26 -13.61 -9.95 -1.18
N SER A 27 -12.64 -10.07 -2.08
CA SER A 27 -12.83 -10.73 -3.38
C SER A 27 -13.23 -12.20 -3.26
N ALA A 28 -12.74 -12.93 -2.25
CA ALA A 28 -13.17 -14.31 -2.01
C ALA A 28 -14.61 -14.39 -1.50
N LEU A 29 -15.07 -13.42 -0.72
CA LEU A 29 -16.47 -13.34 -0.27
C LEU A 29 -17.41 -12.93 -1.41
N GLU A 30 -17.03 -11.93 -2.22
CA GLU A 30 -17.78 -11.50 -3.41
C GLU A 30 -17.91 -12.64 -4.43
N LEU A 31 -16.88 -13.48 -4.56
CA LEU A 31 -16.95 -14.65 -5.43
C LEU A 31 -18.00 -15.67 -4.97
N LEU A 32 -18.35 -15.72 -3.68
CA LEU A 32 -19.44 -16.58 -3.18
C LEU A 32 -20.83 -16.00 -3.47
N THR A 33 -20.93 -14.68 -3.65
CA THR A 33 -22.21 -14.03 -3.99
C THR A 33 -22.43 -13.98 -5.50
N ASP A 34 -21.38 -13.95 -6.32
CA ASP A 34 -21.47 -13.92 -7.78
C ASP A 34 -22.06 -15.22 -8.38
N PRO A 35 -23.29 -15.19 -8.92
CA PRO A 35 -23.96 -16.38 -9.48
C PRO A 35 -23.29 -16.90 -10.76
N LYS A 36 -22.40 -16.13 -11.40
CA LYS A 36 -21.70 -16.49 -12.64
C LYS A 36 -20.27 -16.97 -12.40
N THR A 37 -19.86 -17.14 -11.15
CA THR A 37 -18.51 -17.66 -10.86
C THR A 37 -18.32 -19.06 -11.43
N TYR A 38 -17.22 -19.30 -12.13
CA TYR A 38 -16.79 -20.63 -12.60
C TYR A 38 -15.69 -21.23 -11.72
N HIS A 39 -15.31 -20.56 -10.63
CA HIS A 39 -14.20 -21.01 -9.79
C HIS A 39 -14.61 -22.30 -9.05
N PRO A 40 -13.90 -23.44 -9.22
CA PRO A 40 -14.31 -24.74 -8.65
C PRO A 40 -14.52 -24.70 -7.14
N LEU A 41 -13.58 -24.11 -6.40
CA LEU A 41 -13.72 -23.96 -4.93
C LEU A 41 -14.83 -22.99 -4.52
N GLY A 42 -15.19 -22.03 -5.38
CA GLY A 42 -16.31 -21.13 -5.15
C GLY A 42 -17.64 -21.88 -5.28
N HIS A 43 -17.75 -22.73 -6.30
CA HIS A 43 -18.88 -23.64 -6.46
C HIS A 43 -19.02 -24.61 -5.28
N GLU A 44 -17.92 -25.24 -4.85
CA GLU A 44 -17.94 -26.13 -3.70
C GLU A 44 -18.38 -25.41 -2.42
N ALA A 45 -17.82 -24.22 -2.16
CA ALA A 45 -18.19 -23.42 -1.00
C ALA A 45 -19.67 -22.99 -1.05
N ARG A 46 -20.19 -22.56 -2.21
CA ARG A 46 -21.61 -22.22 -2.38
C ARG A 46 -22.52 -23.43 -2.17
N ARG A 47 -22.14 -24.60 -2.69
CA ARG A 47 -22.88 -25.85 -2.47
C ARG A 47 -22.91 -26.22 -0.99
N ASP A 48 -21.77 -26.15 -0.31
CA ASP A 48 -21.71 -26.43 1.13
C ASP A 48 -22.55 -25.42 1.94
N ILE A 49 -22.59 -24.13 1.56
CA ILE A 49 -23.48 -23.14 2.16
C ILE A 49 -24.96 -23.50 1.91
N PHE A 50 -25.32 -23.86 0.68
CA PHE A 50 -26.68 -24.26 0.33
C PHE A 50 -27.14 -25.45 1.16
N ASP A 51 -26.31 -26.49 1.32
CA ASP A 51 -26.64 -27.66 2.12
C ASP A 51 -26.84 -27.32 3.61
N ILE A 52 -26.07 -26.38 4.15
CA ILE A 52 -26.25 -25.89 5.53
C ILE A 52 -27.63 -25.24 5.67
N VAL A 53 -27.99 -24.36 4.73
CA VAL A 53 -29.25 -23.60 4.74
C VAL A 53 -30.46 -24.50 4.51
N ALA A 54 -30.37 -25.45 3.56
CA ALA A 54 -31.39 -26.46 3.32
C ALA A 54 -31.64 -27.35 4.54
N GLY A 55 -30.62 -27.56 5.38
CA GLY A 55 -30.73 -28.24 6.67
C GLY A 55 -31.33 -27.40 7.81
N GLY A 56 -31.89 -26.22 7.53
CA GLY A 56 -32.51 -25.34 8.52
C GLY A 56 -31.53 -24.53 9.38
N ARG A 57 -30.25 -24.49 9.01
CA ARG A 57 -29.21 -23.73 9.71
C ARG A 57 -28.89 -22.43 8.98
N ALA A 58 -28.32 -21.45 9.68
CA ALA A 58 -27.89 -20.19 9.09
C ALA A 58 -26.38 -20.14 8.86
N VAL A 59 -25.95 -19.47 7.80
CA VAL A 59 -24.54 -19.11 7.57
C VAL A 59 -24.43 -17.59 7.54
N ARG A 60 -23.49 -17.03 8.31
CA ARG A 60 -23.12 -15.61 8.24
C ARG A 60 -21.66 -15.49 7.81
N LEU A 61 -21.45 -14.74 6.73
CA LEU A 61 -20.12 -14.43 6.22
C LEU A 61 -19.75 -13.02 6.67
N PHE A 62 -18.62 -12.91 7.38
CA PHE A 62 -18.10 -11.64 7.85
C PHE A 62 -16.83 -11.29 7.09
N TRP A 63 -16.75 -10.04 6.64
CA TRP A 63 -15.52 -9.47 6.15
C TRP A 63 -14.83 -8.70 7.29
N ASN A 64 -13.74 -9.26 7.82
CA ASN A 64 -12.99 -8.64 8.93
C ASN A 64 -11.91 -7.69 8.40
N GLY A 65 -12.31 -6.80 7.50
CA GLY A 65 -11.37 -6.27 6.53
C GLY A 65 -10.92 -4.84 6.70
N GLU A 66 -11.68 -4.00 7.39
CA GLU A 66 -11.45 -2.56 7.31
C GLU A 66 -11.14 -1.88 8.64
N PRO A 67 -11.99 -1.95 9.69
CA PRO A 67 -11.71 -1.21 10.93
C PRO A 67 -10.50 -1.79 11.68
N GLU A 68 -10.46 -3.12 11.88
CA GLU A 68 -9.34 -3.81 12.54
C GLU A 68 -8.03 -3.67 11.74
N TRP A 69 -8.12 -3.69 10.41
CA TRP A 69 -6.95 -3.49 9.55
C TRP A 69 -6.46 -2.06 9.59
N GLN A 70 -7.36 -1.09 9.60
CA GLN A 70 -7.03 0.31 9.70
C GLN A 70 -6.39 0.62 11.06
N GLU A 71 -6.89 0.04 12.15
CA GLU A 71 -6.32 0.17 13.50
C GLU A 71 -4.89 -0.40 13.54
N ARG A 72 -4.71 -1.67 13.14
CA ARG A 72 -3.38 -2.30 13.06
C ARG A 72 -2.44 -1.54 12.14
N TYR A 73 -2.96 -1.04 11.01
CA TYR A 73 -2.19 -0.22 10.09
C TYR A 73 -1.77 1.07 10.76
N ALA A 74 -2.67 1.82 11.42
CA ALA A 74 -2.37 3.08 12.08
C ALA A 74 -1.36 2.92 13.22
N GLU A 75 -1.55 1.92 14.09
CA GLU A 75 -0.73 1.67 15.28
C GLU A 75 0.62 1.00 14.97
N GLY A 76 0.73 0.31 13.83
CA GLY A 76 1.97 -0.38 13.45
C GLY A 76 3.18 0.55 13.39
N SER A 77 4.35 0.09 13.84
CA SER A 77 5.58 0.90 13.81
C SER A 77 6.23 0.98 12.41
N THR A 78 5.80 0.11 11.48
CA THR A 78 6.32 -0.01 10.12
C THR A 78 5.60 0.91 9.13
N GLY A 79 6.19 1.13 7.95
CA GLY A 79 5.53 1.85 6.87
C GLY A 79 5.28 3.34 7.15
N LYS A 80 6.04 3.97 8.05
CA LYS A 80 5.87 5.39 8.42
C LYS A 80 5.78 6.33 7.21
N ILE A 81 6.62 6.11 6.20
CA ILE A 81 6.58 6.89 4.94
C ILE A 81 5.31 6.59 4.15
N THR A 82 5.03 5.30 3.92
CA THR A 82 3.82 4.85 3.21
C THR A 82 2.54 5.40 3.82
N LYS A 83 2.45 5.52 5.15
CA LYS A 83 1.31 6.11 5.86
C LYS A 83 1.08 7.59 5.58
N CYS A 84 2.12 8.33 5.20
CA CYS A 84 1.99 9.75 4.83
C CYS A 84 1.23 9.89 3.51
N PHE A 85 1.49 8.97 2.59
CA PHE A 85 0.81 8.89 1.29
C PHE A 85 -0.57 8.22 1.42
N PHE A 86 -0.65 7.15 2.21
CA PHE A 86 -1.83 6.29 2.30
C PHE A 86 -2.29 6.14 3.75
N PRO A 87 -2.86 7.18 4.38
CA PRO A 87 -3.27 7.12 5.78
C PRO A 87 -4.41 6.12 6.01
N ARG A 88 -5.21 5.84 4.97
CA ARG A 88 -6.32 4.88 5.00
C ARG A 88 -6.05 3.68 4.09
N VAL A 89 -6.25 2.47 4.61
CA VAL A 89 -6.02 1.20 3.88
C VAL A 89 -6.93 1.10 2.65
N GLU A 90 -8.20 1.48 2.77
CA GLU A 90 -9.16 1.45 1.66
C GLU A 90 -8.75 2.40 0.52
N GLN A 91 -8.32 3.62 0.89
CA GLN A 91 -7.88 4.65 -0.04
C GLN A 91 -6.63 4.19 -0.81
N ALA A 92 -5.67 3.56 -0.13
CA ALA A 92 -4.44 3.05 -0.72
C ALA A 92 -4.70 2.18 -1.96
N TYR A 93 -5.64 1.24 -1.87
CA TYR A 93 -5.95 0.32 -2.96
C TYR A 93 -6.62 1.01 -4.16
N ARG A 94 -7.41 2.06 -3.92
CA ARG A 94 -8.02 2.85 -4.98
C ARG A 94 -6.98 3.67 -5.74
N VAL A 95 -6.09 4.33 -5.00
CA VAL A 95 -5.05 5.20 -5.55
C VAL A 95 -4.00 4.40 -6.31
N LEU A 96 -3.46 3.32 -5.72
CA LEU A 96 -2.41 2.49 -6.33
C LEU A 96 -2.81 1.85 -7.67
N ARG A 97 -4.11 1.66 -7.92
CA ARG A 97 -4.61 1.16 -9.22
C ARG A 97 -4.62 2.20 -10.33
N LYS A 98 -4.53 3.49 -9.97
CA LYS A 98 -4.62 4.62 -10.91
C LYS A 98 -3.25 5.24 -11.18
N ILE A 99 -2.32 5.12 -10.25
CA ILE A 99 -0.95 5.63 -10.36
C ILE A 99 -0.13 4.74 -11.29
N GLU A 100 0.67 5.37 -12.17
CA GLU A 100 1.72 4.67 -12.91
C GLU A 100 2.88 4.32 -11.96
N MET A 101 3.05 3.03 -11.65
CA MET A 101 4.08 2.59 -10.70
C MET A 101 5.47 2.53 -11.36
N THR A 102 6.23 3.61 -11.22
CA THR A 102 7.64 3.66 -11.64
C THR A 102 8.58 3.29 -10.49
N PRO A 103 9.84 2.87 -10.74
CA PRO A 103 10.80 2.57 -9.68
C PRO A 103 11.04 3.75 -8.72
N GLN A 104 11.02 4.97 -9.23
CA GLN A 104 11.17 6.19 -8.42
C GLN A 104 9.95 6.42 -7.53
N MET A 105 8.74 6.20 -8.07
CA MET A 105 7.51 6.25 -7.27
C MET A 105 7.50 5.20 -6.18
N ALA A 106 7.84 3.94 -6.50
CA ALA A 106 7.92 2.86 -5.51
C ALA A 106 8.92 3.20 -4.38
N GLN A 107 10.10 3.72 -4.72
CA GLN A 107 11.11 4.15 -3.74
C GLN A 107 10.60 5.28 -2.84
N THR A 108 9.94 6.28 -3.42
CA THR A 108 9.37 7.42 -2.67
C THR A 108 8.23 6.98 -1.74
N LEU A 109 7.28 6.18 -2.22
CA LEU A 109 6.11 5.74 -1.46
C LEU A 109 6.46 4.78 -0.31
N THR A 110 7.56 4.04 -0.45
CA THR A 110 8.01 3.07 0.57
C THR A 110 9.11 3.62 1.48
N GLY A 111 9.86 4.63 1.02
CA GLY A 111 11.13 5.04 1.60
C GLY A 111 12.25 4.02 1.41
N HIS A 112 12.03 2.99 0.60
CA HIS A 112 13.00 1.94 0.29
C HIS A 112 13.68 2.24 -1.04
N GLY A 113 14.65 3.17 -1.01
CA GLY A 113 15.31 3.61 -2.22
C GLY A 113 16.68 4.21 -1.97
N ARG A 114 17.15 5.00 -2.93
CA ARG A 114 18.46 5.67 -2.91
C ARG A 114 18.51 6.86 -1.93
N PHE A 115 17.94 6.70 -0.74
CA PHE A 115 18.03 7.67 0.36
C PHE A 115 19.17 7.27 1.30
N ALA A 116 20.04 8.20 1.70
CA ALA A 116 21.20 7.89 2.53
C ALA A 116 20.82 7.17 3.82
N GLN A 117 19.69 7.53 4.45
CA GLN A 117 19.18 6.83 5.63
C GLN A 117 18.94 5.33 5.35
N TYR A 118 18.30 5.02 4.23
CA TYR A 118 17.98 3.64 3.85
C TYR A 118 19.27 2.88 3.49
N LEU A 119 20.12 3.45 2.64
CA LEU A 119 21.38 2.83 2.23
C LEU A 119 22.33 2.57 3.41
N HIS A 120 22.41 3.51 4.36
CA HIS A 120 23.20 3.36 5.58
C HIS A 120 22.70 2.19 6.44
N ARG A 121 21.38 2.01 6.57
CA ARG A 121 20.79 0.87 7.30
C ARG A 121 21.22 -0.48 6.70
N PHE A 122 21.41 -0.54 5.39
CA PHE A 122 21.91 -1.72 4.67
C PHE A 122 23.43 -1.75 4.51
N LYS A 123 24.16 -0.83 5.15
CA LYS A 123 25.63 -0.73 5.09
C LYS A 123 26.19 -0.49 3.68
N LEU A 124 25.36 0.09 2.79
CA LEU A 124 25.75 0.48 1.42
C LEU A 124 26.27 1.92 1.35
N LYS A 125 26.13 2.69 2.43
CA LYS A 125 26.66 4.05 2.57
C LYS A 125 27.17 4.27 3.98
N ASN A 126 28.27 5.01 4.13
CA ASN A 126 28.92 5.25 5.41
C ASN A 126 28.18 6.25 6.31
N SER A 127 27.24 7.01 5.77
CA SER A 127 26.52 8.05 6.50
C SER A 127 25.04 8.11 6.09
N PRO A 128 24.12 8.29 7.05
CA PRO A 128 22.69 8.51 6.78
C PRO A 128 22.36 9.96 6.42
N TYR A 129 23.34 10.88 6.48
CA TYR A 129 23.12 12.31 6.34
C TYR A 129 23.07 12.77 4.88
N CYS A 130 22.38 13.87 4.65
CA CYS A 130 22.26 14.51 3.35
C CYS A 130 23.51 15.32 3.00
N ALA A 131 23.79 15.47 1.72
CA ALA A 131 24.87 16.35 1.25
C ALA A 131 24.57 17.84 1.49
N CYS A 132 23.29 18.21 1.66
CA CYS A 132 22.91 19.59 1.92
C CYS A 132 23.30 20.07 3.33
N ASP A 133 23.34 19.16 4.31
CA ASP A 133 23.58 19.44 5.71
C ASP A 133 24.00 18.15 6.42
N PRO A 134 25.21 18.08 7.01
CA PRO A 134 25.71 16.89 7.69
C PRO A 134 24.94 16.53 8.97
N ALA A 135 24.04 17.37 9.46
CA ALA A 135 23.15 17.07 10.60
C ALA A 135 21.77 16.54 10.17
N LYS A 136 21.43 16.61 8.87
CA LYS A 136 20.09 16.23 8.38
C LYS A 136 20.10 14.82 7.79
N ILE A 137 19.28 13.93 8.35
CA ILE A 137 19.09 12.57 7.81
C ILE A 137 18.40 12.67 6.45
N GLN A 138 18.99 12.08 5.41
CA GLN A 138 18.38 12.05 4.08
C GLN A 138 17.34 10.92 4.03
N ASN A 139 16.09 11.27 4.29
CA ASN A 139 14.91 10.43 4.11
C ASN A 139 13.94 11.07 3.10
N VAL A 140 12.83 10.39 2.81
CA VAL A 140 11.83 10.90 1.85
C VAL A 140 11.28 12.26 2.26
N LEU A 141 10.90 12.44 3.53
CA LEU A 141 10.30 13.68 4.02
C LEU A 141 11.27 14.85 3.86
N HIS A 142 12.53 14.67 4.26
CA HIS A 142 13.56 15.68 4.08
C HIS A 142 13.72 16.05 2.61
N VAL A 143 13.86 15.06 1.72
CA VAL A 143 14.06 15.31 0.28
C VAL A 143 12.85 16.03 -0.35
N LEU A 144 11.63 15.63 0.02
CA LEU A 144 10.40 16.19 -0.54
C LEU A 144 10.00 17.54 0.06
N GLU A 145 10.29 17.82 1.34
CA GLU A 145 9.69 18.95 2.07
C GLU A 145 10.73 20.01 2.47
N GLU A 146 11.97 19.61 2.79
CA GLU A 146 12.94 20.50 3.45
C GLU A 146 14.18 20.79 2.63
N CYS A 147 14.66 19.81 1.87
CA CYS A 147 16.01 19.81 1.32
C CYS A 147 16.21 21.00 0.37
N PRO A 148 17.21 21.88 0.64
CA PRO A 148 17.44 23.07 -0.17
C PRO A 148 17.95 22.72 -1.58
N MET A 149 18.57 21.54 -1.75
CA MET A 149 19.04 21.05 -3.06
C MET A 149 17.90 20.88 -4.07
N PHE A 150 16.67 20.70 -3.59
CA PHE A 150 15.48 20.47 -4.41
C PHE A 150 14.44 21.58 -4.27
N LEU A 151 14.82 22.73 -3.71
CA LEU A 151 13.92 23.85 -3.46
C LEU A 151 13.28 24.35 -4.75
N ARG A 152 14.07 24.48 -5.83
CA ARG A 152 13.58 24.98 -7.12
C ARG A 152 12.51 24.05 -7.70
N GLU A 153 12.77 22.75 -7.72
CA GLU A 153 11.85 21.75 -8.25
C GLU A 153 10.60 21.63 -7.39
N ARG A 154 10.73 21.75 -6.07
CA ARG A 154 9.61 21.76 -5.12
C ARG A 154 8.71 22.96 -5.33
N VAL A 155 9.25 24.17 -5.36
CA VAL A 155 8.47 25.41 -5.59
C VAL A 155 7.77 25.37 -6.95
N ALA A 156 8.44 24.85 -7.99
CA ALA A 156 7.82 24.67 -9.30
C ALA A 156 6.62 23.71 -9.25
N LEU A 157 6.76 22.57 -8.55
CA LEU A 157 5.66 21.64 -8.33
C LEU A 157 4.52 22.30 -7.55
N GLU A 158 4.81 22.93 -6.41
CA GLU A 158 3.83 23.59 -5.54
C GLU A 158 3.00 24.64 -6.30
N THR A 159 3.67 25.42 -7.15
CA THR A 159 3.03 26.41 -8.03
C THR A 159 2.12 25.73 -9.06
N GLU A 160 2.54 24.61 -9.63
CA GLU A 160 1.77 23.86 -10.65
C GLU A 160 0.51 23.19 -10.07
N ILE A 161 0.61 22.64 -8.86
CA ILE A 161 -0.47 21.89 -8.21
C ILE A 161 -1.31 22.73 -7.26
N GLY A 162 -0.86 23.94 -6.90
CA GLY A 162 -1.52 24.84 -5.96
C GLY A 162 -1.58 24.31 -4.53
N VAL A 163 -0.62 23.48 -4.14
CA VAL A 163 -0.54 22.82 -2.81
C VAL A 163 0.91 22.86 -2.36
N ILE A 164 1.14 23.32 -1.12
CA ILE A 164 2.46 23.27 -0.47
C ILE A 164 2.80 21.81 -0.19
N VAL A 165 3.99 21.37 -0.58
CA VAL A 165 4.42 19.98 -0.44
C VAL A 165 4.82 19.75 1.01
N GLY A 166 3.99 18.99 1.71
CA GLY A 166 4.19 18.62 3.10
C GLY A 166 3.65 17.23 3.39
N LYS A 167 4.12 16.64 4.49
CA LYS A 167 3.74 15.30 4.95
C LYS A 167 2.23 15.10 5.05
N ARG A 168 1.48 16.15 5.40
CA ARG A 168 0.02 16.09 5.61
C ARG A 168 -0.74 16.15 4.29
N GLU A 169 -0.12 16.71 3.26
CA GLU A 169 -0.69 17.00 1.96
C GLU A 169 -0.43 15.87 0.95
N PHE A 170 0.54 14.99 1.22
CA PHE A 170 0.89 13.87 0.33
C PHE A 170 -0.28 13.00 -0.08
N SER A 171 -1.17 12.64 0.85
CA SER A 171 -2.38 11.89 0.51
C SER A 171 -3.23 12.66 -0.50
N THR A 172 -3.47 13.94 -0.27
CA THR A 172 -4.26 14.81 -1.17
C THR A 172 -3.61 14.98 -2.55
N ILE A 173 -2.27 15.03 -2.60
CA ILE A 173 -1.52 15.18 -3.85
C ILE A 173 -1.69 13.94 -4.75
N ILE A 174 -1.82 12.75 -4.17
CA ILE A 174 -1.89 11.49 -4.91
C ILE A 174 -3.32 10.94 -5.12
N ASP A 175 -4.33 11.44 -4.42
CA ASP A 175 -5.57 10.68 -4.19
C ASP A 175 -6.59 10.62 -5.33
N ASP A 176 -6.74 11.63 -6.21
CA ASP A 176 -7.53 11.43 -7.45
C ASP A 176 -7.40 12.53 -8.52
N ASP A 177 -6.57 13.54 -8.28
CA ASP A 177 -6.25 14.53 -9.31
C ASP A 177 -5.11 14.01 -10.17
N LYS A 178 -5.45 13.43 -11.32
CA LYS A 178 -4.47 12.92 -12.31
C LYS A 178 -3.44 13.97 -12.70
N LYS A 179 -3.78 15.27 -12.67
CA LYS A 179 -2.81 16.33 -12.98
C LYS A 179 -1.80 16.42 -11.84
N LYS A 180 -2.25 16.54 -10.58
CA LYS A 180 -1.36 16.63 -9.42
C LYS A 180 -0.47 15.40 -9.27
N GLU A 181 -1.04 14.21 -9.43
CA GLU A 181 -0.30 12.95 -9.40
C GLU A 181 0.78 12.92 -10.48
N LYS A 182 0.44 13.29 -11.72
CA LYS A 182 1.40 13.32 -12.83
C LYS A 182 2.51 14.34 -12.61
N SER A 183 2.19 15.54 -12.13
CA SER A 183 3.17 16.58 -11.80
C SER A 183 4.09 16.11 -10.67
N PHE A 184 3.53 15.48 -9.64
CA PHE A 184 4.29 14.88 -8.53
C PHE A 184 5.19 13.73 -8.99
N SER A 185 4.70 12.83 -9.83
CA SER A 185 5.49 11.76 -10.45
C SER A 185 6.64 12.33 -11.29
N GLY A 186 6.41 13.42 -12.03
CA GLY A 186 7.44 14.16 -12.75
C GLY A 186 8.50 14.76 -11.83
N PHE A 187 8.09 15.33 -10.69
CA PHE A 187 9.00 15.83 -9.65
C PHE A 187 9.85 14.70 -9.06
N VAL A 188 9.23 13.60 -8.63
CA VAL A 188 9.92 12.41 -8.10
C VAL A 188 10.92 11.83 -9.10
N LYS A 189 10.56 11.76 -10.39
CA LYS A 189 11.47 11.34 -11.46
C LYS A 189 12.70 12.24 -11.55
N ARG A 190 12.57 13.56 -11.39
CA ARG A 190 13.70 14.52 -11.39
C ARG A 190 14.58 14.37 -10.15
N LEU A 191 13.98 14.24 -8.97
CA LEU A 191 14.70 14.04 -7.71
C LEU A 191 15.62 12.83 -7.73
N LEU A 192 15.15 11.75 -8.38
CA LEU A 192 15.83 10.46 -8.44
C LEU A 192 16.45 10.19 -9.83
N LYS A 193 16.62 11.23 -10.67
CA LYS A 193 17.12 11.10 -12.05
C LYS A 193 18.64 10.92 -12.14
N GLU A 194 19.37 11.44 -11.17
CA GLU A 194 20.84 11.45 -11.19
C GLU A 194 21.42 10.26 -10.42
N PRO A 195 22.40 9.53 -10.98
CA PRO A 195 23.25 8.67 -10.18
C PRO A 195 24.11 9.59 -9.29
N GLN A 196 23.76 9.75 -8.02
CA GLN A 196 24.77 10.14 -7.04
C GLN A 196 25.87 9.08 -7.10
N ASN A 197 27.00 9.43 -7.73
CA ASN A 197 28.19 8.63 -7.99
C ASN A 197 28.43 7.55 -6.94
N TYR A 198 28.03 6.30 -7.21
CA TYR A 198 28.53 5.12 -6.53
C TYR A 198 28.47 3.92 -7.47
N LEU A 199 29.59 3.20 -7.46
CA LEU A 199 29.95 2.04 -8.28
C LEU A 199 28.78 1.09 -8.50
N GLU A 200 28.61 0.66 -9.76
CA GLU A 200 27.92 -0.59 -10.08
C GLU A 200 28.62 -1.72 -9.32
N LEU A 201 28.09 -2.09 -8.16
CA LEU A 201 28.33 -3.42 -7.64
C LEU A 201 27.55 -4.37 -8.55
N LYS A 202 28.23 -4.86 -9.59
CA LYS A 202 27.88 -6.11 -10.23
C LYS A 202 27.82 -7.15 -9.13
N VAL A 203 26.60 -7.52 -8.74
CA VAL A 203 26.37 -8.75 -8.00
C VAL A 203 26.38 -9.83 -9.07
N ASP A 204 27.54 -10.43 -9.28
CA ASP A 204 27.62 -11.68 -10.02
C ASP A 204 26.85 -12.73 -9.20
N LEU A 205 25.74 -13.22 -9.78
CA LEU A 205 24.97 -14.36 -9.27
C LEU A 205 25.66 -15.67 -9.69
#